data_AF-A0A7L4THF0-F1
#
_entry.id   AF-A0A7L4THF0-F1
#
_cell.length_a   1.000
_cell.length_b   1.000
_cell.length_c   1.000
_cell.angle_alpha   90.00
_cell.angle_beta   90.00
_cell.angle_gamma   90.00
#
_symmetry.space_group_name_H-M   'P 1'
#
loop_
_entity.id
_entity.type
_entity.pdbx_description
1 polymer ?
#
loop_
_entity_poly.entity_id
_entity_poly.type
_entity_poly.pdbx_seq_one_letter_code
_entity_poly.pdbx_strand_id
1 'polypeptide(L)'
;MTPGFWISSITVAGHPTRRDSSVGFESGLNVIYGPSNSGKSWVLQCIDYVFGLKADEFVLDENSGYTEVRMGVRTAQGSLTL
;
A
#
# COMPACT_ATOMS: atom_id res chain seq x y z
N MET A 1 16.93 -11.78 13.81
CA MET A 1 17.02 -10.31 13.85
C MET A 1 15.61 -9.77 13.68
N THR A 2 15.17 -8.87 14.55
CA THR A 2 13.90 -8.15 14.35
C THR A 2 14.16 -7.00 13.38
N PRO A 3 13.38 -6.84 12.30
CA PRO A 3 13.51 -5.69 11.41
C PRO A 3 13.39 -4.36 12.18
N GLY A 4 14.16 -3.34 11.80
CA GLY A 4 14.10 -2.02 12.45
C GLY A 4 12.80 -1.25 12.19
N PHE A 5 12.02 -1.70 11.21
CA PHE A 5 10.70 -1.16 10.87
C PHE A 5 9.82 -2.24 10.22
N TRP A 6 8.52 -1.97 10.15
CA TRP A 6 7.57 -2.72 9.33
C TRP A 6 6.55 -1.78 8.67
N ILE A 7 6.00 -2.21 7.54
CA ILE A 7 4.88 -1.53 6.90
C ILE A 7 3.65 -1.77 7.78
N SER A 8 2.97 -0.70 8.20
CA SER A 8 1.75 -0.77 9.01
C SER A 8 0.49 -0.57 8.19
N SER A 9 0.57 0.08 7.03
CA SER A 9 -0.57 0.26 6.14
C SER A 9 -0.17 0.60 4.70
N ILE A 10 -1.04 0.24 3.76
CA ILE A 10 -1.04 0.77 2.38
C ILE A 10 -2.40 1.40 2.13
N THR A 11 -2.43 2.63 1.63
CA THR A 11 -3.65 3.37 1.32
C THR A 11 -3.58 3.94 -0.09
N VAL A 12 -4.64 3.74 -0.86
CA VAL A 12 -4.88 4.51 -2.10
C VAL A 12 -5.87 5.63 -1.80
N ALA A 13 -5.56 6.84 -2.23
CA ALA A 13 -6.28 8.06 -1.88
C ALA A 13 -6.42 9.03 -3.07
N GLY A 14 -7.13 10.13 -2.85
CA GLY A 14 -7.26 11.21 -3.83
C GLY A 14 -8.32 10.98 -4.92
N HIS A 15 -9.18 9.96 -4.76
CA HIS A 15 -10.28 9.75 -5.69
C HIS A 15 -11.36 10.85 -5.56
N PRO A 16 -11.92 11.37 -6.66
CA PRO A 16 -12.86 12.51 -6.62
C PRO A 16 -14.14 12.24 -5.83
N THR A 17 -14.66 11.00 -5.89
CA THR A 17 -15.94 10.63 -5.26
C THR A 17 -15.90 9.42 -4.31
N ARG A 18 -14.79 8.66 -4.29
CA ARG A 18 -14.65 7.45 -3.46
C ARG A 18 -13.76 7.77 -2.27
N ARG A 19 -14.03 7.09 -1.16
CA ARG A 19 -13.21 7.20 0.04
C ARG A 19 -11.86 6.53 -0.17
N ASP A 20 -10.87 7.00 0.58
CA ASP A 20 -9.58 6.32 0.70
C ASP A 20 -9.79 4.85 1.08
N SER A 21 -9.02 3.98 0.44
CA SER A 21 -9.08 2.54 0.65
C SER A 21 -7.75 2.06 1.23
N SER A 22 -7.80 1.41 2.39
CA SER A 22 -6.62 1.05 3.16
C SER A 22 -6.59 -0.43 3.52
N VAL A 23 -5.39 -1.00 3.53
CA VAL A 23 -5.09 -2.31 4.13
C VAL A 23 -4.09 -2.07 5.26
N GLY A 24 -4.42 -2.58 6.45
CA GLY A 24 -3.54 -2.55 7.62
C GLY A 24 -2.71 -3.83 7.75
N PHE A 25 -1.54 -3.70 8.37
CA PHE A 25 -0.62 -4.81 8.62
C PHE A 25 -0.12 -4.76 10.05
N GLU A 26 0.19 -5.95 10.58
CA GLU A 26 0.86 -6.12 11.85
C GLU A 26 2.33 -6.54 11.67
N SER A 27 3.12 -6.43 12.73
CA SER A 27 4.47 -7.00 12.72
C SER A 27 4.41 -8.51 12.57
N GLY A 28 5.19 -9.06 11.63
CA GLY A 28 5.28 -10.50 11.38
C GLY A 28 4.54 -10.93 10.11
N LEU A 29 4.01 -12.15 10.10
CA LEU A 29 3.35 -12.71 8.93
C LEU A 29 1.94 -12.14 8.77
N ASN A 30 1.68 -11.54 7.61
CA ASN A 30 0.35 -11.08 7.21
C ASN A 30 -0.12 -11.90 6.00
N VAL A 31 -1.38 -12.33 6.00
CA VAL A 31 -1.98 -13.09 4.89
C VAL A 31 -3.17 -12.32 4.33
N ILE A 32 -3.06 -11.87 3.08
CA ILE A 32 -4.15 -11.25 2.34
C ILE A 32 -4.76 -12.29 1.41
N TYR A 33 -6.04 -12.60 1.60
CA TYR A 33 -6.75 -13.60 0.82
C TYR A 33 -8.15 -13.08 0.41
N GLY A 34 -8.70 -13.66 -0.65
CA GLY A 34 -9.99 -13.26 -1.19
C GLY A 34 -10.15 -13.58 -2.68
N PRO A 35 -11.35 -13.37 -3.26
CA PRO A 35 -11.67 -13.70 -4.65
C PRO A 35 -10.67 -13.11 -5.65
N SER A 36 -10.47 -13.73 -6.81
CA SER A 36 -9.63 -13.15 -7.88
C SER A 36 -10.08 -11.74 -8.26
N ASN A 37 -9.14 -10.90 -8.71
CA ASN A 37 -9.39 -9.52 -9.14
C ASN A 37 -10.01 -8.57 -8.09
N SER A 38 -9.78 -8.84 -6.80
CA SER A 38 -10.26 -8.02 -5.67
C SER A 38 -9.24 -7.01 -5.13
N GLY A 39 -8.21 -6.68 -5.91
CA GLY A 39 -7.19 -5.70 -5.48
C GLY A 39 -6.05 -6.25 -4.63
N LYS A 40 -5.96 -7.58 -4.42
CA LYS A 40 -4.83 -8.20 -3.69
C LYS A 40 -3.46 -7.88 -4.32
N SER A 41 -3.34 -8.01 -5.64
CA SER A 41 -2.09 -7.68 -6.36
C SER A 41 -1.77 -6.18 -6.32
N TRP A 42 -2.77 -5.32 -6.11
CA TRP A 42 -2.56 -3.87 -6.01
C TRP A 42 -1.74 -3.51 -4.78
N VAL A 43 -1.92 -4.25 -3.68
CA VAL A 43 -1.18 -4.02 -2.44
C VAL A 43 0.32 -4.16 -2.67
N LEU A 44 0.76 -5.20 -3.39
CA LEU A 44 2.17 -5.41 -3.70
C LEU A 44 2.72 -4.34 -4.63
N GLN A 45 1.97 -3.97 -5.68
CA GLN A 45 2.39 -2.90 -6.60
C GLN A 45 2.50 -1.54 -5.90
N CYS A 46 1.57 -1.22 -4.99
CA CYS A 46 1.65 0.01 -4.19
C CYS A 46 2.91 0.04 -3.31
N ILE A 47 3.30 -1.10 -2.76
CA ILE A 47 4.55 -1.22 -1.98
C ILE A 47 5.75 -0.96 -2.89
N ASP A 48 5.81 -1.60 -4.06
CA ASP A 48 6.90 -1.41 -5.03
C ASP A 48 6.99 0.05 -5.51
N TYR A 49 5.85 0.69 -5.76
CA TYR A 49 5.75 2.11 -6.15
C TYR A 49 6.33 3.06 -5.12
N VAL A 50 5.98 2.89 -3.84
CA VAL A 50 6.55 3.71 -2.76
C VAL A 50 8.05 3.48 -2.61
N PHE A 51 8.56 2.29 -2.93
CA PHE A 51 9.99 2.00 -2.98
C PHE A 51 10.69 2.43 -4.27
N GLY A 52 10.00 3.14 -5.17
CA GLY A 52 10.60 3.76 -6.35
C GLY A 52 10.41 3.00 -7.66
N LEU A 53 9.46 2.07 -7.74
CA LEU A 53 9.00 1.54 -9.03
C LEU A 53 8.58 2.70 -9.93
N LYS A 54 9.01 2.67 -11.20
CA LYS A 54 8.67 3.72 -12.13
C LYS A 54 7.18 3.75 -12.42
N ALA A 55 6.63 4.94 -12.61
CA ALA A 55 5.20 5.13 -12.84
C ALA A 55 4.69 4.45 -14.13
N ASP A 56 5.53 4.30 -15.15
CA ASP A 56 5.21 3.59 -16.41
C ASP A 56 5.21 2.06 -16.24
N GLU A 57 5.87 1.53 -15.21
CA GLU A 57 5.84 0.12 -14.82
C GLU A 57 4.73 -0.17 -13.80
N PHE A 58 4.05 0.87 -13.31
CA PHE A 58 2.92 0.77 -12.39
C PHE A 58 1.65 0.41 -13.17
N VAL A 59 1.38 -0.89 -13.30
CA VAL A 59 0.27 -1.46 -14.09
C VAL A 59 -1.11 -1.29 -13.41
N LEU A 60 -1.26 -0.28 -12.56
CA LEU A 60 -2.53 0.00 -11.93
C LEU A 60 -3.45 0.61 -13.00
N ASP A 61 -4.65 0.05 -13.14
CA ASP A 61 -5.65 0.52 -14.10
C ASP A 61 -5.76 2.05 -14.00
N GLU A 62 -5.34 2.75 -15.05
CA GLU A 62 -5.35 4.22 -15.13
C GLU A 62 -6.76 4.79 -14.83
N ASN A 63 -7.80 3.94 -14.92
CA ASN A 63 -9.19 4.28 -14.63
C ASN A 63 -9.61 4.07 -13.17
N SER A 64 -8.71 3.68 -12.26
CA SER A 64 -9.06 3.48 -10.84
C SER A 64 -9.56 4.78 -10.18
N GLY A 65 -9.12 5.93 -10.69
CA GLY A 65 -9.47 7.27 -10.22
C GLY A 65 -8.73 7.73 -8.97
N TYR A 66 -7.89 6.89 -8.35
CA TYR A 66 -7.03 7.28 -7.24
C TYR A 66 -5.74 7.93 -7.77
N THR A 67 -5.25 8.96 -7.08
CA THR A 67 -4.09 9.75 -7.52
C THR A 67 -2.91 9.65 -6.56
N GLU A 68 -3.10 9.01 -5.41
CA GLU A 68 -2.09 8.93 -4.36
C GLU A 68 -1.97 7.50 -3.83
N VAL A 69 -0.73 7.10 -3.54
CA VAL A 69 -0.41 5.93 -2.72
C VAL A 69 0.31 6.43 -1.48
N ARG A 70 -0.18 6.05 -0.30
CA ARG A 70 0.42 6.40 1.00
C ARG A 70 0.80 5.12 1.73
N MET A 71 2.01 5.07 2.29
CA MET A 71 2.51 3.94 3.08
C MET A 71 2.73 4.34 4.53
N GLY A 72 2.07 3.65 5.45
CA GLY A 72 2.38 3.75 6.87
C GLY A 72 3.56 2.86 7.22
N VAL A 73 4.53 3.39 7.96
CA VAL A 73 5.69 2.64 8.45
C VAL A 73 5.77 2.81 9.97
N ARG A 74 5.96 1.70 10.69
CA ARG A 74 6.24 1.69 12.12
C ARG A 74 7.69 1.33 12.38
N THR A 75 8.31 2.08 13.30
CA THR A 75 9.68 1.92 13.77
C THR A 75 9.67 1.84 15.30
N ALA A 76 10.81 1.52 15.90
CA ALA A 76 10.95 1.58 17.36
C ALA A 76 10.80 3.01 17.92
N GLN A 77 10.96 4.04 17.09
CA GLN A 77 10.95 5.45 17.46
C GLN A 77 9.60 6.13 17.20
N GLY A 78 8.65 5.46 16.53
CA GLY A 78 7.36 6.05 16.19
C GLY A 78 6.81 5.56 14.84
N SER A 79 5.85 6.31 14.31
CA SER A 79 5.18 6.03 13.03
C SER A 79 5.46 7.12 12.01
N LEU A 80 5.58 6.73 10.74
CA LEU A 80 5.81 7.57 9.58
C LEU A 80 4.74 7.31 8.53
N THR A 81 4.47 8.30 7.69
CA THR A 81 3.68 8.13 6.46
C THR A 81 4.52 8.64 5.30
N LEU A 82 4.76 7.76 4.34
CA LEU A 82 5.42 8.03 3.08
C LEU A 82 4.36 8.26 1.99
#